data_AF-A0A7J0EZ03-F1
#
_entry.id   AF-A0A7J0EZ03-F1
#
_cell.length_a   1.000
_cell.length_b   1.000
_cell.length_c   1.000
_cell.angle_alpha   90.00
_cell.angle_beta   90.00
_cell.angle_gamma   90.00
#
_symmetry.space_group_name_H-M   'P 1'
#
loop_
_entity.id
_entity.type
_entity.pdbx_description
1 polymer ?
#
loop_
_entity_poly.entity_id
_entity_poly.type
_entity_poly.pdbx_seq_one_letter_code
_entity_poly.pdbx_strand_id
1 'polypeptide(L)'
;MAPRCESHKKRDNKPFKLSEEERAARMQEMQMDAELHEEQRWKRLKKADEKDAQEALSAYVSGRRNFLDAAHKSVYSADKGGSSTIEESVCHRTHYLQSRSEVGERNAFQR
;
A
#
# COMPACT_ATOMS: atom_id res chain seq x y z
N MET A 1 -9.29 -42.34 -42.29
CA MET A 1 -9.48 -41.26 -41.30
C MET A 1 -10.12 -41.86 -40.06
N ALA A 2 -9.47 -41.77 -38.89
CA ALA A 2 -10.00 -42.29 -37.63
C ALA A 2 -10.53 -41.13 -36.76
N PRO A 3 -11.71 -41.27 -36.10
CA PRO A 3 -12.18 -40.26 -35.17
C PRO A 3 -11.44 -40.40 -33.82
N ARG A 4 -10.85 -39.31 -33.33
CA ARG A 4 -10.28 -39.25 -31.97
C ARG A 4 -11.43 -39.18 -30.96
N CYS A 5 -11.48 -40.16 -30.07
CA CYS A 5 -12.16 -40.02 -28.79
C CYS A 5 -11.29 -39.15 -27.89
N GLU A 6 -11.81 -38.05 -27.34
CA GLU A 6 -11.29 -37.58 -26.06
C GLU A 6 -12.41 -36.99 -25.20
N SER A 7 -12.64 -37.71 -24.12
CA SER A 7 -13.68 -37.53 -23.12
C SER A 7 -13.74 -36.09 -22.61
N HIS A 8 -14.89 -35.43 -22.81
CA HIS A 8 -15.28 -34.31 -21.98
C HIS A 8 -15.49 -34.81 -20.55
N LYS A 9 -14.42 -34.82 -19.74
CA LYS A 9 -14.53 -34.98 -18.29
C LYS A 9 -15.28 -33.77 -17.75
N LYS A 10 -16.61 -33.87 -17.73
CA LYS A 10 -17.44 -32.99 -16.92
C LYS A 10 -16.95 -33.17 -15.49
N ARG A 11 -16.31 -32.13 -14.97
CA ARG A 11 -15.99 -32.02 -13.55
C ARG A 11 -17.35 -31.95 -12.86
N ASP A 12 -17.80 -33.09 -12.38
CA ASP A 12 -18.97 -33.17 -11.53
C ASP A 12 -18.70 -32.29 -10.32
N ASN A 13 -19.32 -31.11 -10.28
CA ASN A 13 -19.52 -30.33 -9.06
C ASN A 13 -20.52 -31.07 -8.17
N LYS A 14 -20.24 -32.33 -7.85
CA LYS A 14 -20.98 -33.07 -6.85
C LYS A 14 -20.34 -32.69 -5.53
N PRO A 15 -21.05 -32.01 -4.60
CA PRO A 15 -20.51 -31.82 -3.27
C PRO A 15 -20.18 -33.21 -2.74
N PHE A 16 -18.90 -33.48 -2.50
CA PHE A 16 -18.49 -34.63 -1.73
C PHE A 16 -19.35 -34.60 -0.47
N LYS A 17 -20.07 -35.69 -0.19
CA LYS A 17 -20.85 -35.82 1.03
C LYS A 17 -19.83 -35.90 2.17
N LEU A 18 -19.38 -34.74 2.63
CA LEU A 18 -18.53 -34.61 3.81
C LEU A 18 -19.24 -35.33 4.95
N SER A 19 -18.50 -36.16 5.69
CA SER A 19 -19.05 -36.78 6.89
C SER A 19 -19.55 -35.70 7.85
N GLU A 20 -20.48 -36.03 8.75
CA GLU A 20 -21.00 -35.06 9.72
C GLU A 20 -19.88 -34.41 10.54
N GLU A 21 -18.79 -35.16 10.77
CA GLU A 21 -17.58 -34.71 11.43
C GLU A 21 -16.77 -33.70 10.59
N GLU A 22 -16.52 -33.99 9.32
CA GLU A 22 -15.85 -33.05 8.40
C GLU A 22 -16.66 -31.77 8.19
N ARG A 23 -17.99 -31.88 8.22
CA ARG A 23 -18.90 -30.74 8.07
C ARG A 23 -18.87 -29.83 9.31
N ALA A 24 -18.74 -30.39 10.51
CA ALA A 24 -18.58 -29.63 11.75
C ALA A 24 -17.22 -28.92 11.79
N ALA A 25 -16.13 -29.61 11.45
CA ALA A 25 -14.79 -29.02 11.41
C ALA A 25 -14.72 -27.82 10.44
N ARG A 26 -15.29 -27.98 9.24
CA ARG A 26 -15.35 -26.91 8.23
C ARG A 26 -16.22 -25.73 8.67
N MET A 27 -17.28 -25.97 9.43
CA MET A 27 -18.12 -24.91 9.97
C MET A 27 -17.37 -24.10 11.03
N GLN A 28 -16.60 -24.76 11.90
CA GLN A 28 -15.76 -24.06 12.88
C GLN A 28 -14.66 -23.25 12.20
N GLU A 29 -13.98 -23.81 11.18
CA GLU A 29 -12.99 -23.06 10.40
C GLU A 29 -13.58 -21.76 9.81
N MET A 30 -14.80 -21.84 9.26
CA MET A 30 -15.49 -20.67 8.70
C MET A 30 -15.92 -19.66 9.77
N GLN A 31 -16.27 -20.11 10.98
CA GLN A 31 -16.56 -19.22 12.11
C GLN A 31 -15.30 -18.46 12.56
N MET A 32 -14.19 -19.17 12.71
CA MET A 32 -12.90 -18.55 13.08
C MET A 32 -12.42 -17.53 12.02
N ASP A 33 -12.60 -17.83 10.73
CA ASP A 33 -12.26 -16.89 9.66
C ASP A 33 -13.17 -15.65 9.69
N ALA A 34 -14.48 -15.83 9.91
CA ALA A 34 -15.42 -14.72 10.06
C ALA A 34 -15.04 -13.77 11.21
N GLU A 35 -14.68 -14.32 12.38
CA GLU A 35 -14.21 -13.54 13.53
C GLU A 35 -12.94 -12.72 13.18
N LEU A 36 -11.98 -13.31 12.47
CA LEU A 36 -10.76 -12.63 12.03
C LEU A 36 -11.05 -11.45 11.09
N HIS A 37 -11.96 -11.62 10.13
CA HIS A 37 -12.35 -10.55 9.21
C HIS A 37 -13.06 -9.40 9.94
N GLU A 38 -13.87 -9.72 10.94
CA GLU A 38 -14.49 -8.72 11.80
C GLU A 38 -13.43 -7.91 12.54
N GLU A 39 -12.47 -8.54 13.21
CA GLU A 39 -11.41 -7.81 13.92
C GLU A 39 -10.65 -6.84 13.02
N GLN A 40 -10.30 -7.26 11.79
CA GLN A 40 -9.63 -6.37 10.84
C GLN A 40 -10.51 -5.19 10.43
N ARG A 41 -11.81 -5.43 10.21
CA ARG A 41 -12.77 -4.36 9.90
C ARG A 41 -12.87 -3.37 11.05
N TRP A 42 -13.01 -3.85 12.28
CA TRP A 42 -13.08 -3.03 13.48
C TRP A 42 -11.79 -2.21 13.69
N LYS A 43 -10.61 -2.79 13.43
CA LYS A 43 -9.32 -2.06 13.45
C LYS A 43 -9.30 -0.93 12.41
N ARG A 44 -9.79 -1.18 11.19
CA ARG A 44 -9.87 -0.15 10.14
C ARG A 44 -10.85 0.97 10.50
N LEU A 45 -12.00 0.64 11.09
CA LEU A 45 -12.99 1.61 11.56
C LEU A 45 -12.42 2.50 12.67
N LYS A 46 -11.85 1.91 13.73
CA LYS A 46 -11.22 2.68 14.81
C LYS A 46 -10.12 3.60 14.30
N LYS A 47 -9.29 3.12 13.37
CA LYS A 47 -8.23 3.92 12.76
C LYS A 47 -8.77 5.07 11.90
N ALA A 48 -9.93 4.91 11.26
CA ALA A 48 -10.59 5.99 10.56
C ALA A 48 -11.09 7.05 11.54
N ASP A 49 -11.76 6.65 12.61
CA ASP A 49 -12.25 7.58 13.66
C ASP A 49 -11.10 8.36 14.31
N GLU A 50 -9.98 7.69 14.60
CA GLU A 50 -8.77 8.35 15.13
C GLU A 50 -8.18 9.36 14.15
N LYS A 51 -8.17 9.06 12.85
CA LYS A 51 -7.69 9.98 11.82
C LYS A 51 -8.58 11.21 11.70
N ASP A 52 -9.90 11.02 11.69
CA ASP A 52 -10.86 12.11 11.61
C ASP A 52 -10.72 13.05 12.82
N ALA A 53 -10.51 12.48 14.03
CA ALA A 53 -10.23 13.27 15.22
C ALA A 53 -8.92 14.07 15.11
N GLN A 54 -7.85 13.48 14.58
CA GLN A 54 -6.59 14.18 14.34
C GLN A 54 -6.71 15.27 13.27
N GLU A 55 -7.46 15.03 12.20
CA GLU A 55 -7.72 16.01 11.15
C GLU A 55 -8.53 17.19 11.70
N ALA A 56 -9.57 16.94 12.50
CA ALA A 56 -10.34 18.00 13.14
C ALA A 56 -9.48 18.90 14.05
N LEU A 57 -8.59 18.30 14.85
CA LEU A 57 -7.62 19.04 15.67
C LEU A 57 -6.63 19.82 14.81
N SER A 58 -6.14 19.21 13.73
CA SER A 58 -5.19 19.84 12.82
C SER A 58 -5.82 21.00 12.05
N ALA A 59 -7.07 20.88 11.63
CA ALA A 59 -7.86 21.93 10.98
C ALA A 59 -8.09 23.12 11.92
N TYR A 60 -8.36 22.87 13.20
CA TYR A 60 -8.48 23.91 14.21
C TYR A 60 -7.15 24.66 14.44
N VAL A 61 -6.03 23.95 14.47
CA VAL A 61 -4.69 24.53 14.65
C VAL A 61 -4.20 25.24 13.39
N SER A 62 -4.48 24.70 12.21
CA SER A 62 -4.09 25.25 10.92
C SER A 62 -4.93 26.48 10.55
N GLY A 63 -6.20 26.56 10.95
CA GLY A 63 -7.02 27.76 10.79
C GLY A 63 -6.46 29.00 11.51
N ARG A 64 -5.54 28.82 12.47
CA ARG A 64 -4.83 29.90 13.17
C ARG A 64 -3.43 30.20 12.62
N ARG A 65 -2.90 29.38 11.71
CA ARG A 65 -1.54 29.51 11.15
C ARG A 65 -1.63 29.85 9.65
N ASN A 66 -0.71 30.70 9.16
CA ASN A 66 -0.68 31.05 7.74
C ASN A 66 -0.26 29.83 6.90
N PHE A 67 -1.05 29.49 5.87
CA PHE A 67 -0.73 28.41 4.91
C PHE A 67 0.67 28.53 4.34
N LEU A 68 1.14 29.75 4.04
CA LEU A 68 2.49 29.99 3.51
C LEU A 68 3.59 29.58 4.51
N ASP A 69 3.40 29.87 5.81
CA ASP A 69 4.36 29.48 6.85
C ASP A 69 4.36 27.96 7.07
N ALA A 70 3.18 27.33 7.06
CA ALA A 70 3.04 25.88 7.16
C ALA A 70 3.64 25.14 5.94
N ALA A 71 3.38 25.64 4.73
CA ALA A 71 3.93 25.09 3.49
C ALA A 71 5.44 25.27 3.42
N HIS A 72 5.97 26.43 3.84
CA HIS A 72 7.41 26.66 3.89
C HIS A 72 8.10 25.74 4.91
N LYS A 73 7.50 25.52 6.08
CA LYS A 73 8.00 24.57 7.09
C LYS A 73 7.90 23.11 6.61
N SER A 74 6.83 22.74 5.90
CA SER A 74 6.65 21.36 5.40
C SER A 74 7.57 21.04 4.22
N VAL A 75 7.62 21.93 3.21
CA VAL A 75 8.38 21.70 1.97
C VAL A 75 9.87 21.97 2.16
N TYR A 76 10.21 23.08 2.83
CA TYR A 76 11.59 23.55 2.95
C TYR A 76 12.20 23.37 4.35
N SER A 77 11.45 22.80 5.31
CA SER A 77 11.96 22.39 6.63
C SER A 77 12.83 23.44 7.33
N ALA A 78 12.24 24.60 7.60
CA ALA A 78 12.87 25.65 8.40
C ALA A 78 13.11 25.22 9.88
N ASP A 79 12.37 24.22 10.37
CA ASP A 79 12.54 23.59 11.69
C ASP A 79 12.62 22.07 11.49
N LYS A 80 13.72 21.45 11.88
CA LYS A 80 14.07 20.07 11.50
C LYS A 80 13.14 19.02 12.15
N GLY A 81 12.59 18.11 11.34
CA GLY A 81 11.91 16.91 11.84
C GLY A 81 11.16 16.08 10.78
N GLY A 82 11.87 15.39 9.89
CA GLY A 82 11.27 14.39 8.99
C GLY A 82 12.24 13.95 7.88
N SER A 83 12.38 12.64 7.65
CA SER A 83 13.36 12.02 6.73
C SER A 83 12.90 11.94 5.26
N SER A 84 12.09 12.89 4.79
CA SER A 84 11.65 12.96 3.37
C SER A 84 11.46 14.39 2.93
N THR A 85 12.46 15.22 3.16
CA THR A 85 12.47 16.62 2.72
C THR A 85 12.92 16.70 1.26
N ILE A 86 12.45 17.73 0.54
CA ILE A 86 12.84 18.00 -0.86
C ILE A 86 14.35 18.12 -1.07
N GLU A 87 15.11 18.36 0.00
CA GLU A 87 16.57 18.33 0.02
C GLU A 87 17.13 16.98 -0.47
N GLU A 88 16.53 15.85 -0.08
CA GLU A 88 16.95 14.52 -0.52
C GLU A 88 16.67 14.31 -2.01
N SER A 89 15.46 14.66 -2.49
CA SER A 89 15.11 14.53 -3.91
C SER A 89 15.89 15.49 -4.81
N VAL A 90 16.24 16.68 -4.31
CA VAL A 90 17.17 17.61 -4.99
C VAL A 90 18.59 17.06 -4.99
N CYS A 91 19.08 16.46 -3.88
CA CYS A 91 20.41 15.86 -3.79
C CYS A 91 20.62 14.75 -4.83
N HIS A 92 19.64 13.85 -5.01
CA HIS A 92 19.69 12.83 -6.07
C HIS A 92 19.76 13.45 -7.47
N ARG A 93 19.00 14.52 -7.72
CA ARG A 93 18.99 15.19 -9.03
C ARG A 93 20.32 15.90 -9.30
N THR A 94 20.89 16.59 -8.32
CA THR A 94 22.20 17.24 -8.46
C THR A 94 23.32 16.22 -8.61
N HIS A 95 23.26 15.09 -7.91
CA HIS A 95 24.26 14.01 -7.98
C HIS A 95 24.44 13.50 -9.42
N TYR A 96 23.35 13.26 -10.15
CA TYR A 96 23.42 12.83 -11.56
C TYR A 96 23.76 13.96 -12.54
N LEU A 97 23.44 15.21 -12.21
CA LEU A 97 23.82 16.37 -13.02
C LEU A 97 25.31 16.71 -12.88
N GLN A 98 25.87 16.60 -11.68
CA GLN A 98 27.30 16.79 -11.41
C GLN A 98 28.14 15.68 -12.05
N SER A 99 27.73 14.41 -11.90
CA SER A 99 28.43 13.31 -12.56
C SER A 99 28.39 13.40 -14.10
N ARG A 100 27.35 14.00 -14.69
CA ARG A 100 27.31 14.32 -16.14
C ARG A 100 28.23 15.48 -16.54
N SER A 101 28.55 16.39 -15.62
CA SER A 101 29.43 17.53 -15.84
C SER A 101 30.91 17.19 -15.60
N GLU A 102 31.21 16.34 -14.63
CA GLU A 102 32.58 15.94 -14.25
C GLU A 102 33.13 14.87 -15.21
N VAL A 103 32.28 13.99 -15.71
CA VAL A 103 32.60 13.05 -16.79
C VAL A 103 32.44 13.79 -18.12
N GLY A 104 33.43 14.62 -18.46
CA GLY A 104 33.50 15.29 -19.75
C GLY A 104 33.26 14.33 -20.92
N GLU A 105 32.25 14.66 -21.74
CA GLU A 105 32.03 14.28 -23.14
C GLU A 105 32.60 12.93 -23.62
N ARG A 106 32.36 11.84 -22.89
CA ARG A 106 32.61 10.49 -23.42
C ARG A 106 31.35 9.66 -23.27
N ASN A 107 30.52 9.72 -24.31
CA ASN A 107 29.46 8.74 -24.52
C ASN A 107 30.07 7.34 -24.44
N ALA A 108 29.66 6.54 -23.46
CA ALA A 108 30.17 5.18 -23.25
C ALA A 108 29.94 4.23 -24.45
N PHE A 109 29.07 4.63 -25.38
CA PHE A 109 28.70 3.89 -26.60
C PHE A 109 29.44 4.36 -27.86
N GLN A 110 30.29 5.38 -27.77
CA GLN A 110 31.15 5.81 -28.86
C GLN A 110 32.58 5.36 -28.55
N ARG A 111 32.90 4.13 -28.96
CA ARG A 111 34.24 3.53 -28.93
C ARG A 111 34.58 3.02 -30.32
#